data_AF-A0A3M6TC22-F1
#
_entry.id   AF-A0A3M6TC22-F1
#
_cell.length_a   1.000
_cell.length_b   1.000
_cell.length_c   1.000
_cell.angle_alpha   90.00
_cell.angle_beta   90.00
_cell.angle_gamma   90.00
#
_symmetry.space_group_name_H-M   'P 1'
#
loop_
_entity.id
_entity.type
_entity.pdbx_description
1 polymer ?
#
loop_
_entity_poly.entity_id
_entity_poly.type
_entity_poly.pdbx_seq_one_letter_code
_entity_poly.pdbx_strand_id
1 'polypeptide(L)'
;MHSYLSKEQRESYLRELFYSSFSDRRASVATRNEEIQSLGKHLRKLYNLVENGKGLSSEAESTLKEVVKLRTKGRPGFYETKMMTDYKRLLLIRGQREDMENNIQEQQCFQCIHNNKKPLAVLRDDDWYWGTKQQLRCGEIIADTLGGLDPVFGVLLHPAGGRTELANPNNKHYRITGKEKEEIDAILYHTATHDACGYLSEYHYVGPGYNYLGTMLTVFPTCIPQSGRLASLMFWKKLINEPDTPFEY
;
A
#
# COMPACT_ATOMS: atom_id res chain seq x y z
N MET A 1 6.79 7.67 -1.80
CA MET A 1 6.91 8.44 -3.06
C MET A 1 6.31 9.86 -2.92
N HIS A 2 7.16 10.87 -2.73
CA HIS A 2 6.72 12.26 -2.56
C HIS A 2 6.47 12.97 -3.91
N SER A 3 5.60 13.99 -3.91
CA SER A 3 5.28 14.83 -5.07
C SER A 3 6.51 15.57 -5.61
N TYR A 4 7.45 15.93 -4.73
CA TYR A 4 8.68 16.66 -5.06
C TYR A 4 9.77 15.80 -5.72
N LEU A 5 9.62 14.47 -5.74
CA LEU A 5 10.57 13.61 -6.44
C LEU A 5 10.48 13.87 -7.95
N SER A 6 11.63 14.04 -8.59
CA SER A 6 11.74 14.00 -10.06
C SER A 6 11.29 12.65 -10.60
N LYS A 7 11.00 12.57 -11.91
CA LYS A 7 10.63 11.32 -12.56
C LYS A 7 11.69 10.23 -12.33
N GLU A 8 12.96 10.60 -12.47
CA GLU A 8 14.11 9.70 -12.31
C GLU A 8 14.20 9.16 -10.88
N GLN A 9 13.98 10.01 -9.87
CA GLN A 9 13.94 9.59 -8.46
C GLN A 9 12.77 8.65 -8.17
N ARG A 10 11.60 8.87 -8.79
CA ARG A 10 10.44 7.98 -8.63
C ARG A 10 10.69 6.62 -9.27
N GLU A 11 11.25 6.59 -10.48
CA GLU A 11 11.63 5.36 -11.15
C GLU A 11 12.70 4.60 -10.34
N SER A 12 13.71 5.30 -9.81
CA SER A 12 14.73 4.70 -8.94
C SER A 12 14.13 4.09 -7.68
N TYR A 13 13.22 4.78 -7.00
CA TYR A 13 12.52 4.25 -5.83
C TYR A 13 11.69 3.00 -6.17
N LEU A 14 10.95 3.00 -7.28
CA LEU A 14 10.17 1.83 -7.71
C LEU A 14 11.05 0.64 -8.08
N ARG A 15 12.23 0.90 -8.68
CA ARG A 15 13.24 -0.14 -8.95
C ARG A 15 13.79 -0.72 -7.66
N GLU A 16 14.13 0.13 -6.69
CA GLU A 16 14.58 -0.33 -5.38
C GLU A 16 13.52 -1.20 -4.72
N LEU A 17 12.27 -0.74 -4.65
CA LEU A 17 11.15 -1.53 -4.12
C LEU A 17 10.99 -2.86 -4.84
N PHE A 18 11.07 -2.86 -6.18
CA PHE A 18 11.00 -4.07 -6.99
C PHE A 18 12.02 -5.12 -6.52
N TYR A 19 13.29 -4.72 -6.42
CA TYR A 19 14.36 -5.64 -6.02
C TYR A 19 14.39 -5.94 -4.52
N SER A 20 13.96 -5.02 -3.65
CA SER A 20 14.07 -5.15 -2.20
C SER A 20 12.88 -5.85 -1.53
N SER A 21 11.66 -5.50 -1.91
CA SER A 21 10.47 -5.81 -1.10
C SER A 21 9.35 -6.44 -1.91
N PHE A 22 9.28 -6.13 -3.21
CA PHE A 22 8.23 -6.60 -4.10
C PHE A 22 8.57 -7.95 -4.74
N SER A 23 9.85 -8.22 -5.03
CA SER A 23 10.30 -9.52 -5.54
C SER A 23 10.23 -10.62 -4.48
N ASP A 24 10.09 -11.88 -4.89
CA ASP A 24 10.16 -13.04 -3.98
C ASP A 24 11.59 -13.31 -3.45
N ARG A 25 12.55 -12.46 -3.81
CA ARG A 25 13.98 -12.67 -3.53
C ARG A 25 14.39 -12.23 -2.12
N ARG A 26 13.49 -11.59 -1.35
CA ARG A 26 13.74 -11.19 0.05
C ARG A 26 12.65 -11.67 1.01
N ALA A 27 13.07 -12.04 2.21
CA ALA A 27 12.26 -12.66 3.26
C ALA A 27 11.36 -11.68 4.07
N SER A 28 11.12 -10.46 3.57
CA SER A 28 10.39 -9.41 4.30
C SER A 28 8.86 -9.59 4.29
N VAL A 29 8.34 -10.58 3.57
CA VAL A 29 6.90 -10.87 3.46
C VAL A 29 6.63 -12.32 3.89
N ALA A 30 5.55 -12.53 4.63
CA ALA A 30 5.03 -13.88 4.94
C ALA A 30 4.72 -14.61 3.62
N THR A 31 5.44 -15.69 3.33
CA THR A 31 5.28 -16.48 2.10
C THR A 31 4.42 -17.72 2.30
N ARG A 32 4.18 -18.12 3.55
CA ARG A 32 3.36 -19.29 3.89
C ARG A 32 1.91 -18.85 4.13
N ASN A 33 0.96 -19.62 3.61
CA ASN A 33 -0.48 -19.34 3.75
C ASN A 33 -0.91 -19.16 5.22
N GLU A 34 -0.38 -19.96 6.14
CA GLU A 34 -0.69 -19.85 7.58
C GLU A 34 -0.21 -18.52 8.18
N GLU A 35 0.99 -18.07 7.80
CA GLU A 35 1.54 -16.78 8.26
C GLU A 35 0.70 -15.61 7.70
N ILE A 36 0.29 -15.70 6.43
CA ILE A 36 -0.59 -14.72 5.77
C ILE A 36 -1.95 -14.64 6.48
N GLN A 37 -2.59 -15.79 6.73
CA GLN A 37 -3.87 -15.85 7.43
C GLN A 37 -3.78 -15.32 8.87
N SER A 38 -2.70 -15.68 9.58
CA SER A 38 -2.45 -15.19 10.94
C SER A 38 -2.27 -13.68 10.95
N LEU A 39 -1.41 -13.15 10.07
CA LEU A 39 -1.22 -11.71 9.93
C LEU A 39 -2.53 -11.01 9.56
N GLY A 40 -3.26 -11.52 8.57
CA GLY A 40 -4.54 -10.97 8.14
C GLY A 40 -5.58 -10.91 9.26
N LYS A 41 -5.68 -11.97 10.07
CA LYS A 41 -6.55 -12.02 11.26
C LYS A 41 -6.23 -10.87 12.23
N HIS A 42 -4.95 -10.66 12.54
CA HIS A 42 -4.53 -9.63 13.49
C HIS A 42 -4.64 -8.21 12.90
N LEU A 43 -4.31 -8.02 11.62
CA LEU A 43 -4.49 -6.73 10.94
C LEU A 43 -5.95 -6.31 10.89
N ARG A 44 -6.85 -7.20 10.51
CA ARG A 44 -8.29 -6.92 10.53
C ARG A 44 -8.78 -6.55 11.93
N LYS A 45 -8.40 -7.35 12.94
CA LYS A 45 -8.79 -7.06 14.32
C LYS A 45 -8.30 -5.68 14.76
N LEU A 46 -7.05 -5.36 14.46
CA LEU A 46 -6.46 -4.06 14.78
C LEU A 46 -7.16 -2.93 14.02
N TYR A 47 -7.43 -3.11 12.73
CA TYR A 47 -8.20 -2.16 11.91
C TYR A 47 -9.57 -1.87 12.54
N ASN A 48 -10.36 -2.90 12.86
CA ASN A 48 -11.68 -2.74 13.45
C ASN A 48 -11.62 -2.05 14.83
N LEU A 49 -10.58 -2.31 15.63
CA LEU A 49 -10.38 -1.60 16.90
C LEU A 49 -10.11 -0.11 16.65
N VAL A 50 -9.30 0.24 15.65
CA VAL A 50 -9.04 1.64 15.29
C VAL A 50 -10.30 2.32 14.75
N GLU A 51 -11.03 1.70 13.81
CA GLU A 51 -12.31 2.21 13.28
C GLU A 51 -13.33 2.52 14.38
N ASN A 52 -13.39 1.66 15.41
CA ASN A 52 -14.34 1.82 16.52
C ASN A 52 -13.82 2.75 17.64
N GLY A 53 -12.77 3.54 17.41
CA GLY A 53 -12.20 4.45 18.40
C GLY A 53 -11.46 3.75 19.56
N LYS A 54 -11.20 2.45 19.46
CA LYS A 54 -10.52 1.61 20.46
C LYS A 54 -9.04 1.37 20.13
N GLY A 55 -8.44 2.19 19.27
CA GLY A 55 -7.05 2.05 18.83
C GLY A 55 -6.00 2.14 19.96
N LEU A 56 -6.34 2.76 21.10
CA LEU A 56 -5.47 2.86 22.28
C LEU A 56 -5.87 1.90 23.43
N SER A 57 -6.80 0.98 23.17
CA SER A 57 -7.22 -0.01 24.17
C SER A 57 -6.13 -1.06 24.45
N SER A 58 -6.19 -1.72 25.61
CA SER A 58 -5.33 -2.86 25.93
C SER A 58 -5.48 -4.01 24.93
N GLU A 59 -6.68 -4.17 24.35
CA GLU A 59 -6.94 -5.14 23.29
C GLU A 59 -6.20 -4.79 21.99
N ALA A 60 -6.15 -3.51 21.62
CA ALA A 60 -5.39 -3.04 20.46
C ALA A 60 -3.88 -3.22 20.69
N GLU A 61 -3.38 -2.92 21.89
CA GLU A 61 -1.98 -3.14 22.26
C GLU A 61 -1.59 -4.63 22.18
N SER A 62 -2.42 -5.52 22.73
CA SER A 62 -2.21 -6.97 22.65
C SER A 62 -2.24 -7.47 21.20
N THR A 63 -3.19 -6.97 20.40
CA THR A 63 -3.28 -7.32 18.97
C THR A 63 -2.06 -6.83 18.19
N LEU A 64 -1.56 -5.62 18.48
CA LEU A 64 -0.35 -5.06 17.89
C LEU A 64 0.89 -5.90 18.22
N LYS A 65 1.03 -6.39 19.46
CA LYS A 65 2.14 -7.28 19.84
C LYS A 65 2.17 -8.56 18.99
N GLU A 66 1.02 -9.14 18.67
CA GLU A 66 0.95 -10.29 17.77
C GLU A 66 1.36 -9.93 16.33
N VAL A 67 0.94 -8.75 15.82
CA VAL A 67 1.42 -8.25 14.51
C VAL A 67 2.94 -8.08 14.52
N VAL A 68 3.49 -7.46 15.56
CA VAL A 68 4.95 -7.26 15.72
C VAL A 68 5.69 -8.59 15.73
N LYS A 69 5.19 -9.58 16.48
CA LYS A 69 5.79 -10.92 16.53
C LYS A 69 5.85 -11.59 15.16
N LEU A 70 4.75 -11.51 14.40
CA LEU A 70 4.68 -12.07 13.03
C LEU A 70 5.61 -11.32 12.06
N ARG A 71 5.69 -9.99 12.16
CA ARG A 71 6.53 -9.15 11.29
C ARG A 71 8.02 -9.31 11.58
N THR A 72 8.39 -9.43 12.85
CA THR A 72 9.79 -9.52 13.27
C THR A 72 10.33 -10.94 13.23
N LYS A 73 9.48 -11.98 13.27
CA LYS A 73 9.90 -13.39 13.35
C LYS A 73 10.96 -13.64 14.44
N GLY A 74 10.90 -12.90 15.55
CA GLY A 74 11.86 -12.99 16.66
C GLY A 74 13.14 -12.14 16.51
N ARG A 75 13.20 -11.22 15.54
CA ARG A 75 14.26 -10.20 15.40
C ARG A 75 14.27 -9.22 16.60
N PRO A 76 15.40 -8.55 16.90
CA PRO A 76 15.65 -7.89 18.19
C PRO A 76 14.67 -6.75 18.54
N GLY A 77 14.56 -6.45 19.84
CA GLY A 77 13.57 -5.51 20.43
C GLY A 77 13.57 -4.08 19.92
N PHE A 78 14.62 -3.64 19.19
CA PHE A 78 14.60 -2.35 18.48
C PHE A 78 13.46 -2.28 17.45
N TYR A 79 13.21 -3.37 16.71
CA TYR A 79 12.12 -3.42 15.74
C TYR A 79 10.76 -3.33 16.39
N GLU A 80 10.58 -3.94 17.57
CA GLU A 80 9.36 -3.81 18.36
C GLU A 80 9.12 -2.36 18.78
N THR A 81 10.15 -1.68 19.29
CA THR A 81 10.03 -0.27 19.70
C THR A 81 9.69 0.64 18.50
N LYS A 82 10.31 0.40 17.34
CA LYS A 82 9.94 1.10 16.10
C LYS A 82 8.48 0.86 15.75
N MET A 83 8.02 -0.38 15.73
CA MET A 83 6.63 -0.73 15.40
C MET A 83 5.61 -0.08 16.34
N MET A 84 5.90 -0.04 17.64
CA MET A 84 5.02 0.65 18.61
C MET A 84 4.97 2.16 18.36
N THR A 85 6.10 2.75 17.97
CA THR A 85 6.19 4.17 17.61
C THR A 85 5.44 4.47 16.31
N ASP A 86 5.62 3.63 15.30
CA ASP A 86 4.95 3.72 14.01
C ASP A 86 3.43 3.58 14.16
N TYR A 87 2.96 2.71 15.05
CA TYR A 87 1.53 2.59 15.34
C TYR A 87 0.94 3.89 15.93
N LYS A 88 1.65 4.57 16.82
CA LYS A 88 1.21 5.88 17.33
C LYS A 88 1.16 6.94 16.22
N ARG A 89 2.16 6.94 15.33
CA ARG A 89 2.19 7.81 14.15
C ARG A 89 1.03 7.52 13.21
N LEU A 90 0.71 6.26 12.98
CA LEU A 90 -0.46 5.84 12.21
C LEU A 90 -1.75 6.48 12.76
N LEU A 91 -1.99 6.37 14.08
CA LEU A 91 -3.19 6.93 14.71
C LEU A 91 -3.25 8.46 14.52
N LEU A 92 -2.11 9.14 14.66
CA LEU A 92 -2.02 10.59 14.43
C LEU A 92 -2.33 10.95 12.97
N ILE A 93 -1.68 10.30 12.01
CA ILE A 93 -1.88 10.51 10.57
C ILE A 93 -3.34 10.29 10.18
N ARG A 94 -3.96 9.25 10.74
CA ARG A 94 -5.36 8.94 10.52
C ARG A 94 -6.28 10.02 11.08
N GLY A 95 -6.04 10.47 12.31
CA GLY A 95 -6.79 11.57 12.92
C GLY A 95 -6.67 12.86 12.10
N GLN A 96 -5.46 13.20 11.63
CA GLN A 96 -5.24 14.36 10.76
C GLN A 96 -6.04 14.28 9.44
N ARG A 97 -6.13 13.09 8.84
CA ARG A 97 -6.97 12.86 7.66
C ARG A 97 -8.45 13.08 7.97
N GLU A 98 -8.94 12.50 9.05
CA GLU A 98 -10.35 12.62 9.47
C GLU A 98 -10.72 14.08 9.79
N ASP A 99 -9.85 14.80 10.51
CA ASP A 99 -10.02 16.23 10.80
C ASP A 99 -10.06 17.07 9.51
N MET A 100 -9.17 16.76 8.55
CA MET A 100 -9.12 17.44 7.27
C MET A 100 -10.38 17.18 6.43
N GLU A 101 -10.90 15.95 6.44
CA GLU A 101 -12.17 15.60 5.79
C GLU A 101 -13.35 16.37 6.39
N ASN A 102 -13.44 16.44 7.72
CA ASN A 102 -14.47 17.20 8.43
C ASN A 102 -14.40 18.70 8.07
N ASN A 103 -13.20 19.29 8.11
CA ASN A 103 -12.99 20.71 7.76
C ASN A 103 -13.43 21.04 6.33
N ILE A 104 -13.16 20.14 5.36
CA ILE A 104 -13.58 20.34 3.97
C ILE A 104 -15.11 20.27 3.85
N GLN A 105 -15.74 19.32 4.55
CA GLN A 105 -17.20 19.18 4.55
C GLN A 105 -17.89 20.42 5.16
N GLU A 106 -17.34 20.97 6.23
CA GLU A 106 -17.83 22.21 6.86
C GLU A 106 -17.70 23.41 5.92
N GLN A 107 -16.57 23.54 5.20
CA GLN A 107 -16.35 24.63 4.22
C GLN A 107 -17.25 24.50 2.98
N GLN A 108 -17.52 23.27 2.52
CA GLN A 108 -18.42 23.01 1.39
C GLN A 108 -19.88 23.38 1.68
N CYS A 109 -20.27 23.49 2.95
CA CYS A 109 -21.61 23.96 3.33
C CYS A 109 -21.84 25.45 2.96
N PHE A 110 -20.78 26.21 2.66
CA PHE A 110 -20.86 27.64 2.31
C PHE A 110 -20.60 27.96 0.83
N GLN A 111 -19.92 27.08 0.08
CA GLN A 111 -19.68 27.28 -1.36
C GLN A 111 -19.72 25.93 -2.08
N CYS A 112 -20.74 25.75 -2.94
CA CYS A 112 -20.96 24.55 -3.71
C CYS A 112 -19.80 24.29 -4.70
N ILE A 113 -18.84 23.44 -4.31
CA ILE A 113 -17.96 22.73 -5.24
C ILE A 113 -17.99 21.25 -4.86
N HIS A 114 -18.63 20.44 -5.71
CA HIS A 114 -18.68 18.99 -5.60
C HIS A 114 -17.29 18.36 -5.74
N ASN A 115 -16.56 18.20 -4.64
CA ASN A 115 -15.53 17.18 -4.54
C ASN A 115 -16.18 15.93 -3.94
N ASN A 116 -16.82 15.12 -4.79
CA ASN A 116 -17.24 13.77 -4.41
C ASN A 116 -16.00 12.88 -4.32
N LYS A 117 -15.18 13.07 -3.28
CA LYS A 117 -14.15 12.08 -2.91
C LYS A 117 -14.85 10.75 -2.72
N LYS A 118 -14.34 9.70 -3.36
CA LYS A 118 -14.95 8.37 -3.21
C LYS A 118 -14.63 7.87 -1.82
N PRO A 119 -15.59 7.37 -1.02
CA PRO A 119 -15.27 6.77 0.27
C PRO A 119 -14.20 5.69 0.13
N LEU A 120 -13.31 5.58 1.12
CA LEU A 120 -12.31 4.51 1.14
C LEU A 120 -13.01 3.16 1.06
N ALA A 121 -12.56 2.33 0.12
CA ALA A 121 -13.06 0.97 0.01
C ALA A 121 -12.69 0.18 1.27
N VAL A 122 -13.72 -0.32 1.96
CA VAL A 122 -13.58 -1.15 3.16
C VAL A 122 -13.55 -2.62 2.74
N LEU A 123 -12.56 -3.36 3.24
CA LEU A 123 -12.53 -4.80 3.09
C LEU A 123 -13.51 -5.45 4.06
N ARG A 124 -14.18 -6.51 3.61
CA ARG A 124 -15.00 -7.35 4.50
C ARG A 124 -14.12 -8.09 5.50
N ASP A 125 -14.72 -8.44 6.63
CA ASP A 125 -14.00 -9.14 7.70
C ASP A 125 -13.49 -10.53 7.28
N ASP A 126 -14.21 -11.23 6.41
CA ASP A 126 -13.88 -12.56 5.91
C ASP A 126 -13.08 -12.54 4.60
N ASP A 127 -12.62 -11.36 4.14
CA ASP A 127 -11.94 -11.23 2.87
C ASP A 127 -10.55 -11.89 2.88
N TRP A 128 -10.26 -12.67 1.84
CA TRP A 128 -8.98 -13.38 1.67
C TRP A 128 -7.79 -12.43 1.52
N TYR A 129 -8.04 -11.17 1.17
CA TYR A 129 -7.00 -10.19 0.83
C TYR A 129 -6.19 -9.71 2.03
N TRP A 130 -6.71 -9.86 3.25
CA TRP A 130 -6.05 -9.47 4.48
C TRP A 130 -4.70 -10.19 4.67
N GLY A 131 -3.65 -9.41 4.93
CA GLY A 131 -2.29 -9.91 5.17
C GLY A 131 -1.55 -10.36 3.90
N THR A 132 -2.17 -10.25 2.72
CA THR A 132 -1.54 -10.71 1.48
C THR A 132 -0.33 -9.86 1.10
N LYS A 133 0.61 -10.47 0.35
CA LYS A 133 1.76 -9.75 -0.21
C LYS A 133 1.33 -8.53 -1.02
N GLN A 134 0.30 -8.68 -1.85
CA GLN A 134 -0.19 -7.60 -2.69
C GLN A 134 -0.72 -6.41 -1.87
N GLN A 135 -1.42 -6.69 -0.76
CA GLN A 135 -1.88 -5.65 0.17
C GLN A 135 -0.69 -4.93 0.82
N LEU A 136 0.32 -5.68 1.26
CA LEU A 136 1.55 -5.11 1.85
C LEU A 136 2.36 -4.27 0.86
N ARG A 137 2.39 -4.63 -0.44
CA ARG A 137 3.05 -3.82 -1.48
C ARG A 137 2.45 -2.42 -1.58
N CYS A 138 1.12 -2.33 -1.58
CA CYS A 138 0.43 -1.03 -1.53
C CYS A 138 0.73 -0.30 -0.22
N GLY A 139 0.65 -1.01 0.91
CA GLY A 139 0.94 -0.48 2.23
C GLY A 139 2.35 0.08 2.38
N GLU A 140 3.36 -0.55 1.78
CA GLU A 140 4.76 -0.10 1.82
C GLU A 140 4.95 1.28 1.19
N ILE A 141 4.36 1.51 0.01
CA ILE A 141 4.44 2.82 -0.67
C ILE A 141 3.78 3.90 0.18
N ILE A 142 2.63 3.61 0.79
CA ILE A 142 1.93 4.53 1.69
C ILE A 142 2.80 4.83 2.92
N ALA A 143 3.30 3.78 3.57
CA ALA A 143 4.09 3.85 4.79
C ALA A 143 5.40 4.61 4.61
N ASP A 144 6.12 4.36 3.51
CA ASP A 144 7.34 5.09 3.14
C ASP A 144 7.06 6.57 2.96
N THR A 145 5.99 6.91 2.22
CA THR A 145 5.63 8.31 1.93
C THR A 145 5.24 9.09 3.18
N LEU A 146 4.60 8.42 4.14
CA LEU A 146 4.09 9.06 5.37
C LEU A 146 5.10 8.99 6.52
N GLY A 147 6.40 8.81 6.21
CA GLY A 147 7.48 8.93 7.17
C GLY A 147 8.19 7.61 7.53
N GLY A 148 8.17 6.61 6.64
CA GLY A 148 8.91 5.36 6.81
C GLY A 148 8.35 4.42 7.87
N LEU A 149 7.01 4.28 7.90
CA LEU A 149 6.32 3.34 8.78
C LEU A 149 6.53 1.88 8.31
N ASP A 150 6.21 0.88 9.13
CA ASP A 150 6.09 -0.50 8.61
C ASP A 150 4.90 -0.61 7.63
N PRO A 151 5.03 -1.39 6.53
CA PRO A 151 3.97 -1.57 5.53
C PRO A 151 2.61 -1.95 6.09
N VAL A 152 2.55 -2.69 7.22
CA VAL A 152 1.26 -3.04 7.84
C VAL A 152 0.45 -1.82 8.26
N PHE A 153 1.11 -0.72 8.62
CA PHE A 153 0.43 0.50 9.01
C PHE A 153 -0.10 1.26 7.79
N GLY A 154 0.58 1.18 6.64
CA GLY A 154 0.01 1.61 5.36
C GLY A 154 -1.21 0.78 4.95
N VAL A 155 -1.22 -0.52 5.26
CA VAL A 155 -2.40 -1.38 5.07
C VAL A 155 -3.57 -0.93 5.94
N LEU A 156 -3.34 -0.57 7.21
CA LEU A 156 -4.41 -0.07 8.08
C LEU A 156 -4.98 1.28 7.62
N LEU A 157 -4.21 2.06 6.85
CA LEU A 157 -4.65 3.33 6.23
C LEU A 157 -5.49 3.13 4.97
N HIS A 158 -5.14 2.11 4.17
CA HIS A 158 -5.84 1.76 2.93
C HIS A 158 -5.98 0.24 2.77
N PRO A 159 -6.94 -0.39 3.47
CA PRO A 159 -7.04 -1.86 3.50
C PRO A 159 -7.25 -2.50 2.14
N ALA A 160 -8.13 -1.94 1.32
CA ALA A 160 -8.45 -2.48 -0.01
C ALA A 160 -7.44 -2.08 -1.11
N GLY A 161 -6.39 -1.33 -0.77
CA GLY A 161 -5.44 -0.82 -1.76
C GLY A 161 -4.64 -1.94 -2.42
N GLY A 162 -4.51 -1.88 -3.74
CA GLY A 162 -3.82 -2.89 -4.54
C GLY A 162 -4.66 -4.14 -4.85
N ARG A 163 -5.94 -4.17 -4.42
CA ARG A 163 -6.79 -5.36 -4.52
C ARG A 163 -7.20 -5.64 -5.96
N THR A 164 -7.01 -6.87 -6.39
CA THR A 164 -7.44 -7.37 -7.69
C THR A 164 -7.67 -8.88 -7.64
N GLU A 165 -8.64 -9.39 -8.40
CA GLU A 165 -8.89 -10.83 -8.49
C GLU A 165 -7.74 -11.61 -9.14
N LEU A 166 -6.81 -10.91 -9.80
CA LEU A 166 -5.55 -11.49 -10.29
C LEU A 166 -4.61 -11.88 -9.14
N ALA A 167 -4.73 -11.22 -7.97
CA ALA A 167 -3.95 -11.53 -6.78
C ALA A 167 -4.57 -12.65 -5.92
N ASN A 168 -5.74 -13.16 -6.30
CA ASN A 168 -6.49 -14.13 -5.51
C ASN A 168 -5.84 -15.53 -5.61
N PRO A 169 -5.29 -16.08 -4.51
CA PRO A 169 -4.62 -17.38 -4.55
C PRO A 169 -5.59 -18.53 -4.83
N ASN A 170 -6.89 -18.33 -4.63
CA ASN A 170 -7.92 -19.34 -4.90
C ASN A 170 -8.44 -19.27 -6.35
N ASN A 171 -7.96 -18.33 -7.16
CA ASN A 171 -8.39 -18.19 -8.54
C ASN A 171 -7.70 -19.23 -9.43
N LYS A 172 -8.36 -20.39 -9.57
CA LYS A 172 -7.86 -21.55 -10.33
C LYS A 172 -7.74 -21.32 -11.85
N HIS A 173 -8.29 -20.23 -12.38
CA HIS A 173 -8.18 -19.90 -13.81
C HIS A 173 -6.75 -19.53 -14.23
N TYR A 174 -5.87 -19.30 -13.27
CA TYR A 174 -4.54 -18.77 -13.52
C TYR A 174 -3.44 -19.74 -13.07
N ARG A 175 -3.34 -20.91 -13.72
CA ARG A 175 -2.10 -21.72 -13.74
C ARG A 175 -1.15 -21.16 -14.78
N ILE A 176 -0.52 -20.05 -14.46
CA ILE A 176 0.13 -19.21 -15.46
C ILE A 176 1.64 -19.42 -15.45
N THR A 177 2.21 -19.65 -16.63
CA THR A 177 3.64 -19.78 -16.85
C THR A 177 4.08 -18.88 -18.02
N GLY A 178 5.37 -18.53 -18.06
CA GLY A 178 5.93 -17.71 -19.13
C GLY A 178 5.36 -16.30 -19.20
N LYS A 179 5.12 -15.79 -20.41
CA LYS A 179 4.77 -14.39 -20.70
C LYS A 179 3.50 -13.90 -20.00
N GLU A 180 2.50 -14.75 -19.84
CA GLU A 180 1.26 -14.39 -19.13
C GLU A 180 1.53 -14.07 -17.65
N LYS A 181 2.53 -14.72 -17.03
CA LYS A 181 2.91 -14.45 -15.64
C LYS A 181 3.54 -13.08 -15.52
N GLU A 182 4.44 -12.73 -16.44
CA GLU A 182 5.09 -11.42 -16.49
C GLU A 182 4.06 -10.29 -16.64
N GLU A 183 3.04 -10.51 -17.48
CA GLU A 183 1.98 -9.51 -17.68
C GLU A 183 1.12 -9.33 -16.43
N ILE A 184 0.79 -10.42 -15.73
CA ILE A 184 0.06 -10.33 -14.46
C ILE A 184 0.91 -9.69 -13.38
N ASP A 185 2.18 -10.05 -13.25
CA ASP A 185 3.09 -9.41 -12.30
C ASP A 185 3.18 -7.89 -12.56
N ALA A 186 3.28 -7.48 -13.83
CA ALA A 186 3.26 -6.06 -14.21
C ALA A 186 1.96 -5.37 -13.80
N ILE A 187 0.81 -6.04 -13.99
CA ILE A 187 -0.49 -5.52 -13.55
C ILE A 187 -0.53 -5.43 -12.02
N LEU A 188 -0.04 -6.43 -11.30
CA LEU A 188 -0.02 -6.44 -9.83
C LEU A 188 0.83 -5.29 -9.27
N TYR A 189 2.06 -5.10 -9.74
CA TYR A 189 2.90 -3.99 -9.29
C TYR A 189 2.29 -2.63 -9.66
N HIS A 190 1.71 -2.53 -10.85
CA HIS A 190 1.00 -1.35 -11.28
C HIS A 190 -0.15 -1.02 -10.34
N THR A 191 -1.06 -1.97 -10.08
CA THR A 191 -2.25 -1.77 -9.24
C THR A 191 -1.89 -1.36 -7.82
N ALA A 192 -0.90 -2.02 -7.19
CA ALA A 192 -0.45 -1.64 -5.85
C ALA A 192 0.10 -0.20 -5.81
N THR A 193 0.94 0.17 -6.77
CA THR A 193 1.54 1.51 -6.84
C THR A 193 0.51 2.58 -7.16
N HIS A 194 -0.40 2.26 -8.08
CA HIS A 194 -1.45 3.14 -8.57
C HIS A 194 -2.43 3.50 -7.46
N ASP A 195 -2.95 2.51 -6.73
CA ASP A 195 -3.88 2.73 -5.62
C ASP A 195 -3.19 3.48 -4.47
N ALA A 196 -1.95 3.12 -4.12
CA ALA A 196 -1.19 3.82 -3.10
C ALA A 196 -0.99 5.31 -3.42
N CYS A 197 -0.57 5.63 -4.65
CA CYS A 197 -0.33 7.02 -5.06
C CYS A 197 -1.63 7.81 -5.21
N GLY A 198 -2.71 7.17 -5.66
CA GLY A 198 -4.05 7.74 -5.67
C GLY A 198 -4.52 8.11 -4.27
N TYR A 199 -4.42 7.16 -3.34
CA TYR A 199 -4.76 7.36 -1.93
C TYR A 199 -3.98 8.51 -1.28
N LEU A 200 -2.66 8.52 -1.44
CA LEU A 200 -1.80 9.57 -0.89
C LEU A 200 -2.19 10.95 -1.43
N SER A 201 -2.51 11.04 -2.72
CA SER A 201 -2.92 12.30 -3.35
C SER A 201 -4.31 12.76 -2.91
N GLU A 202 -5.27 11.84 -2.79
CA GLU A 202 -6.67 12.17 -2.49
C GLU A 202 -6.91 12.43 -1.00
N TYR A 203 -6.22 11.70 -0.12
CA TYR A 203 -6.48 11.69 1.32
C TYR A 203 -5.43 12.38 2.16
N HIS A 204 -4.19 12.47 1.67
CA HIS A 204 -3.08 13.10 2.38
C HIS A 204 -2.52 14.31 1.64
N TYR A 205 -3.04 14.62 0.44
CA TYR A 205 -2.57 15.70 -0.42
C TYR A 205 -1.06 15.68 -0.71
N VAL A 206 -0.49 14.47 -0.73
CA VAL A 206 0.94 14.24 -1.00
C VAL A 206 1.12 13.20 -2.10
N GLY A 207 2.33 13.16 -2.65
CA GLY A 207 2.68 12.17 -3.67
C GLY A 207 2.20 12.56 -5.07
N PRO A 208 2.48 11.71 -6.07
CA PRO A 208 2.34 12.09 -7.48
C PRO A 208 0.95 11.82 -8.08
N GLY A 209 0.02 11.25 -7.31
CA GLY A 209 -1.28 10.78 -7.82
C GLY A 209 -1.16 9.59 -8.77
N TYR A 210 -2.21 9.36 -9.57
CA TYR A 210 -2.31 8.19 -10.44
C TYR A 210 -1.29 8.18 -11.59
N ASN A 211 -0.79 9.34 -12.02
CA ASN A 211 0.37 9.45 -12.93
C ASN A 211 1.68 9.42 -12.14
N TYR A 212 1.91 8.33 -11.40
CA TYR A 212 3.05 8.25 -10.48
C TYR A 212 4.42 8.35 -11.17
N LEU A 213 4.52 7.93 -12.43
CA LEU A 213 5.73 8.11 -13.24
C LEU A 213 5.93 9.53 -13.77
N GLY A 214 4.98 10.45 -13.57
CA GLY A 214 5.09 11.84 -14.02
C GLY A 214 5.24 11.96 -15.53
N THR A 215 4.56 11.10 -16.29
CA THR A 215 4.61 11.16 -17.75
C THR A 215 3.99 12.45 -18.26
N MET A 216 4.68 13.16 -19.16
CA MET A 216 4.23 14.47 -19.64
C MET A 216 2.98 14.40 -20.52
N LEU A 217 2.80 13.31 -21.26
CA LEU A 217 1.68 13.12 -22.19
C LEU A 217 0.67 12.14 -21.61
N THR A 218 -0.26 12.64 -20.80
CA THR A 218 -1.42 11.89 -20.35
C THR A 218 -2.70 12.54 -20.83
N VAL A 219 -3.61 11.73 -21.37
CA VAL A 219 -4.96 12.21 -21.76
C VAL A 219 -5.78 12.64 -20.53
N PHE A 220 -5.44 12.11 -19.35
CA PHE A 220 -6.17 12.35 -18.10
C PHE A 220 -5.28 13.08 -17.06
N PRO A 221 -5.84 14.02 -16.28
CA PRO A 221 -5.19 14.60 -15.10
C PRO A 221 -4.72 13.57 -14.08
N THR A 222 -3.70 13.89 -13.28
CA THR A 222 -3.08 12.95 -12.32
C THR A 222 -4.00 12.51 -11.18
N CYS A 223 -5.08 13.24 -10.91
CA CYS A 223 -6.13 12.87 -9.96
C CYS A 223 -7.15 11.86 -10.52
N ILE A 224 -7.02 11.48 -11.80
CA ILE A 224 -7.92 10.52 -12.44
C ILE A 224 -7.24 9.14 -12.53
N PRO A 225 -7.91 8.04 -12.09
CA PRO A 225 -7.37 6.68 -12.13
C PRO A 225 -6.83 6.23 -13.51
N GLN A 226 -7.34 6.77 -14.61
CA GLN A 226 -6.91 6.41 -15.96
C GLN A 226 -5.57 7.05 -16.36
N SER A 227 -5.04 8.00 -15.58
CA SER A 227 -3.83 8.75 -15.92
C SER A 227 -2.57 7.88 -15.87
N GLY A 228 -1.67 8.07 -16.84
CA GLY A 228 -0.37 7.39 -16.90
C GLY A 228 -0.40 5.86 -17.08
N ARG A 229 -1.58 5.23 -17.11
CA ARG A 229 -1.73 3.76 -17.02
C ARG A 229 -0.89 2.97 -18.01
N LEU A 230 -0.90 3.34 -19.30
CA LEU A 230 -0.15 2.62 -20.33
C LEU A 230 1.37 2.69 -20.07
N ALA A 231 1.88 3.89 -19.81
CA ALA A 231 3.31 4.09 -19.56
C ALA A 231 3.76 3.34 -18.29
N SER A 232 2.92 3.36 -17.24
CA SER A 232 3.15 2.62 -16.02
C SER A 232 3.20 1.10 -16.22
N LEU A 233 2.28 0.53 -16.99
CA LEU A 233 2.32 -0.90 -17.33
C LEU A 233 3.57 -1.26 -18.15
N MET A 234 3.96 -0.41 -19.11
CA MET A 234 5.19 -0.60 -19.88
C MET A 234 6.44 -0.55 -18.99
N PHE A 235 6.49 0.36 -18.02
CA PHE A 235 7.59 0.45 -17.05
C PHE A 235 7.76 -0.86 -16.28
N TRP A 236 6.68 -1.38 -15.69
CA TRP A 236 6.75 -2.63 -14.92
C TRP A 236 7.10 -3.82 -15.81
N LYS A 237 6.51 -3.91 -17.00
CA LYS A 237 6.84 -4.97 -17.97
C LYS A 237 8.31 -4.93 -18.38
N LYS A 238 8.88 -3.72 -18.57
CA LYS A 238 10.32 -3.56 -18.84
C LYS A 238 11.14 -4.04 -17.64
N LEU A 239 10.84 -3.53 -16.44
CA LEU A 239 11.60 -3.83 -15.22
C LEU A 239 11.60 -5.32 -14.85
N ILE A 240 10.47 -6.01 -14.98
CA ILE A 240 10.38 -7.47 -14.75
C ILE A 240 11.28 -8.26 -15.71
N ASN A 241 11.41 -7.77 -16.95
CA ASN A 241 12.18 -8.40 -18.02
C ASN A 241 13.62 -7.88 -18.11
N GLU A 242 14.03 -6.96 -17.23
CA GLU A 242 15.42 -6.53 -17.20
C GLU A 242 16.27 -7.72 -16.72
N PRO A 243 17.34 -8.07 -17.48
CA PRO A 243 18.22 -9.14 -17.07
C PRO A 243 18.80 -8.80 -15.71
N ASP A 244 18.91 -9.81 -14.83
CA ASP A 244 19.59 -9.67 -13.55
C ASP A 244 21.03 -9.25 -13.79
N THR A 245 21.31 -7.96 -13.77
CA THR A 245 22.68 -7.48 -13.60
C THR A 245 23.10 -7.94 -12.20
N PRO A 246 24.17 -8.74 -12.06
CA PRO A 246 24.72 -9.01 -10.75
C PRO A 246 25.08 -7.67 -10.15
N PHE A 247 24.43 -7.29 -9.05
CA PHE A 247 24.84 -6.13 -8.28
C PHE A 247 26.20 -6.45 -7.66
N GLU A 248 27.28 -6.11 -8.34
CA GLU A 248 28.57 -5.82 -7.71
C GLU A 248 28.43 -4.48 -6.98
N TYR A 249 28.13 -4.49 -5.68
CA TYR A 249 28.53 -3.47 -4.71
C TYR A 249 28.54 -4.05 -3.30
#